data_AF-A0A9D6HT12-F1
#
_entry.id   AF-A0A9D6HT12-F1
#
_cell.length_a   1.000
_cell.length_b   1.000
_cell.length_c   1.000
_cell.angle_alpha   90.00
_cell.angle_beta   90.00
_cell.angle_gamma   90.00
#
_symmetry.space_group_name_H-M   'P 1'
#
loop_
_entity.id
_entity.type
_entity.pdbx_description
1 polymer ?
#
loop_
_entity_poly.entity_id
_entity_poly.type
_entity_poly.pdbx_seq_one_letter_code
_entity_poly.pdbx_strand_id
1 'polypeptide(L)'
;MFRYILQSRWFSGVILLIIVFFLFSIIKFEPSLVAVNRELSNINKKIDEAEKVGLELKKLGDYLKSDAYLERQARLKLNYKKPDEKVVFVYQNPKTNMQSNDAQAGSISDLFFLTNLKEWWKYLVSN
;
A
#
# COMPACT_ATOMS: atom_id res chain seq x y z
N MET A 1 -59.25 -34.27 -15.41
CA MET A 1 -59.54 -34.08 -13.97
C MET A 1 -58.67 -33.02 -13.29
N PHE A 2 -57.36 -32.91 -13.59
CA PHE A 2 -56.47 -31.95 -12.91
C PHE A 2 -56.84 -30.45 -13.05
N ARG A 3 -57.45 -30.04 -14.18
CA ARG A 3 -57.80 -28.63 -14.43
C ARG A 3 -58.85 -28.05 -13.46
N TYR A 4 -59.73 -28.90 -12.90
CA TYR A 4 -60.80 -28.45 -12.00
C TYR A 4 -60.31 -28.22 -10.56
N ILE A 5 -59.31 -28.98 -10.10
CA ILE A 5 -58.66 -28.75 -8.79
C ILE A 5 -57.81 -27.47 -8.83
N LEU A 6 -57.15 -27.19 -9.96
CA LEU A 6 -56.30 -26.01 -10.17
C LEU A 6 -57.07 -24.67 -10.24
N GLN A 7 -58.39 -24.70 -10.50
CA GLN A 7 -59.19 -23.50 -10.73
C GLN A 7 -59.97 -23.03 -9.49
N SER A 8 -59.91 -23.77 -8.39
CA SER A 8 -60.52 -23.37 -7.12
C SER A 8 -59.72 -22.23 -6.48
N ARG A 9 -60.41 -21.13 -6.11
CA ARG A 9 -59.81 -19.93 -5.48
C ARG A 9 -58.97 -20.27 -4.23
N TRP A 10 -59.36 -21.33 -3.52
CA TRP A 10 -58.67 -21.83 -2.33
C TRP A 10 -57.39 -22.59 -2.67
N PHE A 11 -57.44 -23.45 -3.69
CA PHE A 11 -56.27 -24.22 -4.14
C PHE A 11 -55.17 -23.30 -4.68
N SER A 12 -55.54 -22.23 -5.38
CA SER A 12 -54.60 -21.21 -5.83
C SER A 12 -53.93 -20.43 -4.68
N GLY A 13 -54.61 -20.26 -3.54
CA GLY A 13 -54.01 -19.62 -2.37
C GLY A 13 -52.98 -20.53 -1.70
N VAL A 14 -53.32 -21.82 -1.53
CA VAL A 14 -52.43 -22.81 -0.92
C VAL A 14 -51.18 -23.04 -1.77
N ILE A 15 -51.32 -23.14 -3.10
CA ILE A 15 -50.16 -23.33 -3.98
C ILE A 15 -49.23 -22.11 -3.96
N LEU A 16 -49.79 -20.89 -3.88
CA LEU A 16 -49.01 -19.66 -3.79
C LEU A 16 -48.24 -19.59 -2.47
N LEU A 17 -48.87 -20.01 -1.36
CA LEU A 17 -48.23 -20.08 -0.06
C LEU A 17 -47.07 -21.09 -0.05
N ILE A 18 -47.28 -22.25 -0.67
CA ILE A 18 -46.23 -23.26 -0.86
C ILE A 18 -45.07 -22.70 -1.71
N ILE A 19 -45.37 -22.01 -2.82
CA ILE A 19 -44.35 -21.38 -3.67
C ILE A 19 -43.55 -20.33 -2.89
N VAL A 20 -44.21 -19.48 -2.11
CA VAL A 20 -43.56 -18.49 -1.24
C VAL A 20 -42.68 -19.17 -0.20
N PHE A 21 -43.16 -20.24 0.43
CA PHE A 21 -42.37 -21.02 1.39
C PHE A 21 -41.11 -21.63 0.76
N PHE A 22 -41.21 -22.19 -0.45
CA PHE A 22 -40.06 -22.70 -1.20
C PHE A 22 -39.07 -21.59 -1.58
N LEU A 23 -39.56 -20.42 -2.03
CA LEU A 23 -38.72 -19.26 -2.31
C LEU A 23 -37.92 -18.81 -1.07
N PHE A 24 -38.54 -18.78 0.11
CA PHE A 24 -37.86 -18.48 1.36
C PHE A 24 -36.86 -19.57 1.80
N SER A 25 -37.15 -20.84 1.48
CA SER A 25 -36.29 -21.98 1.81
C SER A 25 -35.00 -22.00 0.98
N ILE A 26 -35.08 -21.65 -0.31
CA ILE A 26 -33.94 -21.60 -1.23
C ILE A 26 -32.92 -20.53 -0.83
N ILE A 27 -33.37 -19.41 -0.26
CA ILE A 27 -32.47 -18.34 0.21
C ILE A 27 -31.54 -18.81 1.35
N LYS A 28 -31.85 -19.94 2.02
CA LYS A 28 -31.04 -20.50 3.10
C LYS A 28 -30.00 -21.55 2.65
N PHE A 29 -29.87 -21.81 1.35
CA PHE A 29 -28.97 -22.81 0.76
C PHE A 29 -27.94 -22.08 -0.12
N GLU A 30 -26.63 -21.94 0.13
CA GLU A 30 -25.66 -22.28 1.17
C GLU A 30 -24.55 -21.20 1.08
N PRO A 31 -23.95 -20.72 2.18
CA PRO A 31 -22.70 -19.94 2.13
C PRO A 31 -21.42 -20.81 2.18
N SER A 32 -21.55 -22.13 2.16
CA SER A 32 -20.46 -23.12 2.34
C SER A 32 -19.32 -22.92 1.33
N LEU A 33 -19.64 -22.81 0.04
CA LEU A 33 -18.67 -22.63 -1.04
C LEU A 33 -17.97 -21.27 -0.98
N VAL A 34 -18.66 -20.22 -0.52
CA VAL A 34 -18.05 -18.89 -0.37
C VAL A 34 -17.12 -18.85 0.84
N ALA A 35 -17.48 -19.51 1.94
CA ALA A 35 -16.64 -19.63 3.12
C ALA A 35 -15.34 -20.39 2.82
N VAL A 36 -15.43 -21.55 2.15
CA VAL A 36 -14.27 -22.37 1.77
C VAL A 36 -13.35 -21.62 0.80
N ASN A 37 -13.90 -20.92 -0.20
CA ASN A 37 -13.09 -20.12 -1.12
C ASN A 37 -12.40 -18.93 -0.43
N ARG A 38 -13.05 -18.32 0.58
CA ARG A 38 -12.43 -17.26 1.39
C ARG A 38 -11.29 -17.81 2.26
N GLU A 39 -11.47 -18.97 2.87
CA GLU A 39 -10.43 -19.63 3.65
C GLU A 39 -9.23 -20.01 2.78
N LEU A 40 -9.46 -20.60 1.60
CA LEU A 40 -8.40 -20.88 0.62
C LEU A 40 -7.66 -19.62 0.18
N SER A 41 -8.38 -18.53 -0.10
CA SER A 41 -7.74 -17.25 -0.47
C SER A 41 -6.90 -16.69 0.68
N ASN A 42 -7.39 -16.76 1.92
CA ASN A 42 -6.64 -16.31 3.09
C ASN A 42 -5.40 -17.16 3.36
N ILE A 43 -5.48 -18.48 3.18
CA ILE A 43 -4.33 -19.38 3.32
C ILE A 43 -3.29 -19.08 2.24
N ASN A 44 -3.70 -18.93 0.99
CA ASN A 44 -2.78 -18.58 -0.11
C ASN A 44 -2.09 -17.23 0.14
N LYS A 45 -2.82 -16.21 0.62
CA LYS A 45 -2.21 -14.92 1.00
C LYS A 45 -1.15 -15.07 2.08
N LYS A 46 -1.41 -15.89 3.11
CA LYS A 46 -0.44 -16.15 4.17
C LYS A 46 0.82 -16.85 3.66
N ILE A 47 0.67 -17.76 2.69
CA ILE A 47 1.80 -18.43 2.04
C ILE A 47 2.65 -17.41 1.27
N ASP A 48 2.02 -16.57 0.44
CA ASP A 48 2.71 -15.52 -0.32
C ASP A 48 3.45 -14.52 0.59
N GLU A 49 2.82 -14.12 1.70
CA GLU A 49 3.44 -13.25 2.70
C GLU A 49 4.64 -13.93 3.36
N ALA A 50 4.51 -15.20 3.75
CA ALA A 50 5.60 -15.96 4.36
C ALA A 50 6.78 -16.16 3.39
N GLU A 51 6.50 -16.41 2.10
CA GLU A 51 7.53 -16.53 1.07
C GLU A 51 8.28 -15.21 0.86
N LYS A 52 7.55 -14.09 0.75
CA LYS A 52 8.15 -12.75 0.64
C LYS A 52 9.06 -12.45 1.83
N VAL A 53 8.58 -12.67 3.04
CA VAL A 53 9.39 -12.48 4.27
C VAL A 53 10.61 -13.40 4.26
N GLY A 54 10.47 -14.66 3.84
CA GLY A 54 11.59 -15.58 3.69
C GLY A 54 12.67 -15.08 2.72
N LEU A 55 12.26 -14.53 1.57
CA LEU A 55 13.18 -13.94 0.58
C LEU A 55 13.87 -12.69 1.12
N GLU A 56 13.17 -11.82 1.84
CA GLU A 56 13.75 -10.64 2.47
C GLU A 56 14.78 -11.00 3.55
N LEU A 57 14.44 -11.97 4.42
CA LEU A 57 15.35 -12.46 5.44
C LEU A 57 16.59 -13.11 4.84
N LYS A 58 16.44 -13.85 3.74
CA LYS A 58 17.57 -14.41 3.00
C LYS A 58 18.47 -13.32 2.44
N LYS A 59 17.90 -12.31 1.76
CA LYS A 59 18.65 -11.15 1.25
C LYS A 59 19.40 -10.42 2.36
N LEU A 60 18.76 -10.23 3.52
CA LEU A 60 19.39 -9.58 4.66
C LEU A 60 20.53 -10.44 5.22
N GLY A 61 20.31 -11.75 5.37
CA GLY A 61 21.35 -12.68 5.80
C GLY A 61 22.56 -12.69 4.86
N ASP A 62 22.31 -12.67 3.55
CA ASP A 62 23.36 -12.61 2.53
C ASP A 62 24.11 -11.27 2.58
N TYR A 63 23.40 -10.16 2.78
CA TYR A 63 24.01 -8.84 2.98
C TYR A 63 24.92 -8.82 4.23
N LEU A 64 24.45 -9.36 5.36
CA LEU A 64 25.23 -9.40 6.61
C LEU A 64 26.49 -10.26 6.48
N LYS A 65 26.47 -11.29 5.63
CA LYS A 65 27.64 -12.13 5.32
C LYS A 65 28.58 -11.51 4.29
N SER A 66 28.12 -10.50 3.55
CA SER A 66 28.90 -9.89 2.48
C SER A 66 30.05 -9.03 3.02
N ASP A 67 31.12 -8.94 2.23
CA ASP A 67 32.25 -8.06 2.51
C ASP A 67 31.84 -6.58 2.62
N ALA A 68 30.78 -6.17 1.93
CA ALA A 68 30.23 -4.82 2.01
C ALA A 68 29.72 -4.48 3.41
N TYR A 69 29.12 -5.44 4.12
CA TYR A 69 28.71 -5.24 5.51
C TYR A 69 29.93 -5.16 6.43
N LEU A 70 30.91 -6.05 6.25
CA LEU A 70 32.15 -6.04 7.03
C LEU A 70 32.89 -4.70 6.85
N GLU A 71 33.03 -4.22 5.62
CA GLU A 71 33.65 -2.94 5.31
C GLU A 71 32.89 -1.78 5.96
N ARG A 72 31.55 -1.80 5.91
CA ARG A 72 30.72 -0.80 6.59
C ARG A 72 30.96 -0.78 8.09
N GLN A 73 31.02 -1.95 8.73
CA GLN A 73 31.32 -2.05 10.17
C GLN A 73 32.74 -1.56 10.48
N ALA A 74 33.74 -1.91 9.67
CA ALA A 74 35.11 -1.44 9.84
C ALA A 74 35.22 0.09 9.70
N ARG A 75 34.56 0.69 8.70
CA ARG A 75 34.47 2.15 8.53
C ARG A 75 33.84 2.81 9.75
N LEU A 76 32.74 2.26 10.27
CA LEU A 76 32.00 2.85 11.41
C LEU A 76 32.70 2.68 12.76
N LYS A 77 33.29 1.51 13.02
CA LYS A 77 33.86 1.17 14.33
C LYS A 77 35.34 1.51 14.45
N LEU A 78 36.07 1.33 13.36
CA LEU A 78 37.54 1.47 13.36
C LEU A 78 37.99 2.73 12.61
N ASN A 79 37.06 3.53 12.08
CA ASN A 79 37.36 4.58 11.10
C ASN A 79 38.26 4.05 9.97
N TYR A 80 38.07 2.78 9.61
CA TYR A 80 38.90 2.09 8.62
C TYR A 80 38.72 2.73 7.25
N LYS A 81 39.83 2.89 6.52
CA LYS A 81 39.90 3.51 5.21
C LYS A 81 40.69 2.58 4.30
N LYS A 82 40.25 2.44 3.06
CA LYS A 82 41.03 1.69 2.08
C LYS A 82 42.29 2.48 1.72
N PRO A 83 43.39 1.80 1.38
CA PRO A 83 44.67 2.46 1.09
C PRO A 83 44.62 3.40 -0.12
N ASP A 84 43.64 3.25 -1.00
CA ASP A 84 43.37 4.09 -2.18
C ASP A 84 42.37 5.24 -1.92
N GLU A 85 41.87 5.41 -0.69
CA GLU A 85 40.86 6.43 -0.34
C GLU A 85 41.48 7.71 0.23
N LYS A 86 41.25 8.87 -0.42
CA LYS A 86 41.69 10.19 0.08
C LYS A 86 40.61 10.81 0.96
N VAL A 87 40.94 11.10 2.22
CA VAL A 87 40.03 11.79 3.15
C VAL A 87 40.33 13.29 3.18
N VAL A 88 39.29 14.09 2.94
CA VAL A 88 39.34 15.55 3.00
C VAL A 88 38.61 16.00 4.26
N PHE A 89 39.29 16.77 5.10
CA PHE A 89 38.67 17.43 6.24
C PHE A 89 38.08 18.76 5.79
N VAL A 90 36.76 18.90 5.84
CA VAL A 90 36.07 20.16 5.56
C VAL A 90 35.89 20.91 6.87
N TYR A 91 36.72 21.94 7.07
CA TYR A 91 36.55 22.86 8.20
C TYR A 91 35.49 23.90 7.84
N GLN A 92 34.44 23.98 8.63
CA GLN A 92 33.48 25.08 8.54
C GLN A 92 34.17 26.34 9.03
N ASN A 93 34.50 27.25 8.12
CA ASN A 93 34.94 28.59 8.50
C ASN A 93 33.72 29.36 9.01
N PRO A 94 33.67 29.77 10.30
CA PRO A 94 32.54 30.55 10.82
C PRO A 94 32.41 31.93 10.16
N LYS A 95 33.38 32.35 9.34
CA LYS A 95 33.41 33.64 8.65
C LYS A 95 32.88 33.63 7.21
N THR A 96 32.45 32.48 6.67
CA THR A 96 31.88 32.40 5.31
C THR A 96 30.35 32.55 5.28
N ASN A 97 29.72 32.84 6.41
CA ASN A 97 28.32 33.32 6.43
C ASN A 97 28.20 34.86 6.32
N MET A 98 29.27 35.56 5.97
CA MET A 98 29.28 37.02 5.78
C MET A 98 29.75 37.42 4.39
N GLN A 99 29.18 36.87 3.31
CA GLN A 99 29.18 37.57 2.01
C GLN A 99 28.15 37.00 1.03
N SER A 100 26.86 37.18 1.33
CA SER A 100 25.81 37.44 0.34
C SER A 100 24.47 37.45 1.06
N ASN A 101 24.02 38.63 1.46
CA ASN A 101 22.66 39.12 1.27
C ASN A 101 22.55 40.47 1.97
N ASP A 102 22.81 41.51 1.17
CA ASP A 102 22.29 42.84 1.45
C ASP A 102 20.78 42.75 1.72
N ALA A 103 20.37 43.62 2.62
CA ALA A 103 19.02 43.86 3.12
C ALA A 103 17.87 43.46 2.19
N GLN A 104 16.99 42.59 2.69
CA GLN A 104 15.58 42.93 2.89
C GLN A 104 14.91 41.88 3.80
N ALA A 105 14.65 42.28 5.04
CA ALA A 105 13.71 41.60 5.91
C ALA A 105 12.29 41.77 5.30
N GLY A 106 11.68 40.66 4.90
CA GLY A 106 10.31 40.63 4.40
C GLY A 106 10.01 39.35 3.61
N SER A 107 9.54 38.32 4.32
CA SER A 107 8.66 37.25 3.80
C SER A 107 8.93 36.69 2.39
N ILE A 108 10.04 35.98 2.19
CA ILE A 108 10.30 35.22 0.94
C ILE A 108 9.63 33.84 0.96
N SER A 109 9.27 33.30 2.13
CA SER A 109 8.62 32.00 2.26
C SER A 109 7.20 31.95 1.68
N ASP A 110 6.47 33.07 1.59
CA ASP A 110 5.12 33.13 1.02
C ASP A 110 5.11 33.39 -0.50
N LEU A 111 6.20 33.93 -1.07
CA LEU A 111 6.27 34.27 -2.50
C LEU A 111 6.61 33.07 -3.40
N PHE A 112 7.33 32.05 -2.89
CA PHE A 112 7.70 30.86 -3.66
C PHE A 112 6.53 29.92 -3.98
N PHE A 113 5.49 29.89 -3.13
CA PHE A 113 4.27 29.13 -3.41
C PHE A 113 3.41 29.84 -4.48
N LEU A 114 3.38 31.18 -4.48
CA LEU A 114 2.56 31.96 -5.40
C LEU A 114 3.03 31.89 -6.86
N THR A 115 4.35 31.81 -7.10
CA THR A 115 4.90 31.77 -8.46
C THR A 115 4.56 30.47 -9.20
N ASN A 116 4.58 29.34 -8.51
CA ASN A 116 4.25 28.05 -9.11
C ASN A 116 2.73 27.83 -9.22
N LEU A 117 1.89 28.28 -8.26
CA LEU A 117 0.44 28.05 -8.34
C LEU A 117 -0.23 28.63 -9.59
N LYS A 118 0.26 29.78 -10.09
CA LYS A 118 -0.28 30.42 -11.29
C LYS A 118 -0.11 29.57 -12.55
N GLU A 119 1.02 28.87 -12.67
CA GLU A 119 1.28 28.00 -13.83
C GLU A 119 0.40 26.74 -13.80
N TRP A 120 0.19 26.17 -12.62
CA TRP A 120 -0.66 24.99 -12.43
C TRP A 120 -2.12 25.28 -12.75
N TRP A 121 -2.62 26.46 -12.37
CA TRP A 121 -4.00 26.84 -12.66
C TRP A 121 -4.28 27.04 -14.14
N LYS A 122 -3.31 27.60 -14.88
CA LYS A 122 -3.38 27.73 -16.34
C LYS A 122 -3.55 26.36 -17.02
N TYR A 123 -2.88 25.33 -16.51
CA TYR A 123 -2.99 23.97 -17.04
C TYR A 123 -4.35 23.32 -16.73
N LEU A 124 -4.92 23.62 -15.55
CA LEU A 124 -6.15 22.99 -15.06
C LEU A 124 -7.45 23.59 -15.67
N VAL A 125 -7.46 24.89 -15.98
CA VAL A 125 -8.62 25.57 -16.59
C VAL A 125 -8.61 25.54 -18.13
N SER A 126 -7.47 25.20 -18.75
CA SER A 126 -7.31 25.17 -20.21
C SER A 126 -7.73 23.85 -20.87
N ASN A 127 -8.54 23.01 -20.22
CA ASN A 127 -9.14 21.81 -20.82
C ASN A 127 -10.67 21.84 -20.75
#